data_AF-A0A348N669-F1
#
_entry.id   AF-A0A348N669-F1
#
_cell.length_a   1.000
_cell.length_b   1.000
_cell.length_c   1.000
_cell.angle_alpha   90.00
_cell.angle_beta   90.00
_cell.angle_gamma   90.00
#
_symmetry.space_group_name_H-M   'P 1'
#
loop_
_entity.id
_entity.type
_entity.pdbx_description
1 polymer ?
#
loop_
_entity_poly.entity_id
_entity_poly.type
_entity_poly.pdbx_seq_one_letter_code
_entity_poly.pdbx_strand_id
1 'polypeptide(L)'
;MKTLKELQYDFFMYEYNIITTEETYDKKGAREICTLLNLEPFIPSNKMDDARIDEIKTLKERFQIDNDLTNDEVKVLIWQEPTWFDVLVALSYRIEHEVMTDPDEGDRTAKWFWCMIDNLGLRDISLDINSPEESSIHDAIDRLKDRTYDQNGSGGLFPLKGKKTDQRRVGLWNQAQAWLAQNFI
;
A
#
# COMPACT_ATOMS: atom_id res chain seq x y z
N MET A 1 -26.69 -9.94 6.82
CA MET A 1 -25.96 -8.77 6.33
C MET A 1 -24.98 -8.38 7.40
N LYS A 2 -23.69 -8.38 7.05
CA LYS A 2 -22.63 -7.97 7.98
C LYS A 2 -22.78 -6.49 8.36
N THR A 3 -22.37 -6.13 9.55
CA THR A 3 -22.23 -4.73 9.97
C THR A 3 -21.08 -4.06 9.21
N LEU A 4 -21.06 -2.72 9.13
CA LEU A 4 -19.95 -1.98 8.53
C LEU A 4 -18.60 -2.35 9.18
N LYS A 5 -18.57 -2.50 10.51
CA LYS A 5 -17.34 -2.85 11.24
C LYS A 5 -16.83 -4.25 10.89
N GLU A 6 -17.74 -5.22 10.75
CA GLU A 6 -17.37 -6.57 10.29
C GLU A 6 -16.84 -6.54 8.86
N LEU A 7 -17.50 -5.80 7.96
CA LEU A 7 -17.05 -5.65 6.57
C LEU A 7 -15.67 -4.98 6.47
N GLN A 8 -15.42 -3.93 7.26
CA GLN A 8 -14.12 -3.25 7.30
C GLN A 8 -13.02 -4.17 7.82
N TYR A 9 -13.31 -4.93 8.87
CA TYR A 9 -12.36 -5.91 9.40
C TYR A 9 -12.07 -7.02 8.39
N ASP A 10 -13.09 -7.55 7.72
CA ASP A 10 -12.93 -8.60 6.73
C ASP A 10 -12.16 -8.10 5.51
N PHE A 11 -12.40 -6.86 5.06
CA PHE A 11 -11.65 -6.24 3.97
C PHE A 11 -10.18 -6.03 4.35
N PHE A 12 -9.91 -5.50 5.55
CA PHE A 12 -8.55 -5.38 6.07
C PHE A 12 -7.84 -6.75 6.11
N MET A 13 -8.53 -7.80 6.57
CA MET A 13 -7.96 -9.15 6.59
C MET A 13 -7.72 -9.71 5.19
N TYR A 14 -8.60 -9.41 4.23
CA TYR A 14 -8.42 -9.78 2.83
C TYR A 14 -7.16 -9.12 2.24
N GLU A 15 -6.97 -7.81 2.45
CA GLU A 15 -5.78 -7.08 2.05
C GLU A 15 -4.51 -7.58 2.74
N TYR A 16 -4.61 -7.84 4.05
CA TYR A 16 -3.52 -8.41 4.83
C TYR A 16 -3.09 -9.78 4.29
N ASN A 17 -4.04 -10.64 3.91
CA ASN A 17 -3.76 -11.94 3.34
C ASN A 17 -3.11 -11.84 1.93
N ILE A 18 -3.42 -10.80 1.15
CA ILE A 18 -2.74 -10.55 -0.15
C ILE A 18 -1.24 -10.30 0.07
N ILE A 19 -0.87 -9.60 1.14
CA ILE A 19 0.51 -9.19 1.41
C ILE A 19 1.25 -10.11 2.38
N THR A 20 0.57 -11.09 2.98
CA THR A 20 1.15 -12.09 3.86
C THR A 20 1.15 -13.48 3.22
N THR A 21 2.28 -13.81 2.60
CA THR A 21 2.63 -15.15 2.12
C THR A 21 3.46 -15.91 3.16
N GLU A 22 3.63 -17.24 3.01
CA GLU A 22 4.51 -18.05 3.89
C GLU A 22 5.93 -17.47 4.01
N GLU A 23 6.46 -16.86 2.94
CA GLU A 23 7.79 -16.21 2.92
C GLU A 23 7.84 -14.86 3.65
N THR A 24 6.70 -14.22 3.88
CA THR A 24 6.59 -12.91 4.55
C THR A 24 5.98 -13.01 5.95
N TYR A 25 5.49 -14.20 6.32
CA TYR A 25 4.88 -14.53 7.61
C TYR A 25 5.81 -14.29 8.80
N ASP A 26 7.13 -14.24 8.55
CA ASP A 26 8.17 -14.04 9.57
C ASP A 26 8.55 -12.57 9.83
N LYS A 27 7.83 -11.61 9.25
CA LYS A 27 8.07 -10.18 9.53
C LYS A 27 7.40 -9.78 10.84
N LYS A 28 8.12 -9.92 11.95
CA LYS A 28 7.76 -9.32 13.25
C LYS A 28 7.37 -7.85 13.04
N GLY A 29 6.17 -7.43 13.45
CA GLY A 29 5.67 -6.06 13.25
C GLY A 29 4.80 -5.84 11.98
N ALA A 30 4.63 -6.85 11.12
CA ALA A 30 3.87 -6.72 9.88
C ALA A 30 2.41 -6.29 10.10
N ARG A 31 1.74 -6.94 11.06
CA ARG A 31 0.33 -6.65 11.37
C ARG A 31 0.17 -5.24 11.90
N GLU A 32 1.10 -4.78 12.72
CA GLU A 32 1.09 -3.46 13.32
C GLU A 32 1.34 -2.38 12.26
N ILE A 33 2.32 -2.54 11.37
CA ILE A 33 2.54 -1.62 10.24
C ILE A 33 1.26 -1.51 9.39
N CYS A 34 0.65 -2.64 9.03
CA CYS A 34 -0.59 -2.65 8.26
C CYS A 34 -1.74 -1.99 9.04
N THR A 35 -1.81 -2.23 10.35
CA THR A 35 -2.83 -1.61 11.22
C THR A 35 -2.65 -0.09 11.27
N LEU A 36 -1.43 0.41 11.45
CA LEU A 36 -1.15 1.85 11.50
C LEU A 36 -1.45 2.51 10.15
N LEU A 37 -1.03 1.90 9.04
CA LEU A 37 -1.38 2.38 7.70
C LEU A 37 -2.90 2.38 7.45
N ASN A 38 -3.63 1.43 8.02
CA ASN A 38 -5.09 1.31 7.91
C ASN A 38 -5.84 2.28 8.83
N LEU A 39 -5.18 2.86 9.84
CA LEU A 39 -5.75 3.94 10.66
C LEU A 39 -5.61 5.31 9.99
N GLU A 40 -4.73 5.42 9.00
CA GLU A 40 -4.38 6.69 8.37
C GLU A 40 -5.17 6.89 7.07
N PRO A 41 -6.07 7.90 7.01
CA PRO A 41 -6.88 8.15 5.82
C PRO A 41 -6.00 8.61 4.66
N PHE A 42 -6.31 8.12 3.47
CA PHE A 42 -5.67 8.58 2.25
C PHE A 42 -6.42 9.77 1.65
N ILE A 43 -5.75 10.91 1.65
CA ILE A 43 -6.20 12.12 0.96
C ILE A 43 -5.27 12.34 -0.24
N PRO A 44 -5.76 12.31 -1.49
CA PRO A 44 -4.93 12.55 -2.65
C PRO A 44 -4.21 13.90 -2.56
N SER A 45 -2.88 13.83 -2.45
CA SER A 45 -2.02 15.02 -2.39
C SER A 45 -2.04 15.86 -3.67
N ASN A 46 -2.43 15.25 -4.80
CA ASN A 46 -2.56 15.90 -6.11
C ASN A 46 -3.49 15.09 -7.02
N LYS A 47 -3.92 15.72 -8.13
CA LYS A 47 -4.87 15.13 -9.09
C LYS A 47 -4.42 13.80 -9.72
N MET A 48 -3.12 13.54 -9.85
CA MET A 48 -2.66 12.27 -10.43
C MET A 48 -2.85 11.09 -9.47
N ASP A 49 -2.97 11.37 -8.18
CA ASP A 49 -3.22 10.37 -7.15
C ASP A 49 -4.73 10.13 -6.93
N ASP A 50 -5.62 10.92 -7.53
CA ASP A 50 -7.07 10.66 -7.53
C ASP A 50 -7.41 9.30 -8.14
N ALA A 51 -6.62 8.87 -9.14
CA ALA A 51 -6.79 7.56 -9.77
C ALA A 51 -6.56 6.37 -8.81
N ARG A 52 -5.90 6.58 -7.66
CA ARG A 52 -5.77 5.56 -6.61
C ARG A 52 -7.13 5.16 -6.03
N ILE A 53 -8.09 6.10 -5.99
CA ILE A 53 -9.43 5.84 -5.46
C ILE A 53 -10.16 4.78 -6.30
N ASP A 54 -10.06 4.88 -7.63
CA ASP A 54 -10.67 3.91 -8.54
C ASP A 54 -9.98 2.54 -8.48
N GLU A 55 -8.68 2.50 -8.24
CA GLU A 55 -7.92 1.25 -8.04
C GLU A 55 -8.36 0.54 -6.76
N ILE A 56 -8.56 1.29 -5.68
CA ILE A 56 -9.07 0.75 -4.41
C ILE A 56 -10.50 0.25 -4.57
N LYS A 57 -11.33 0.97 -5.32
CA LYS A 57 -12.69 0.50 -5.66
C LYS A 57 -12.63 -0.83 -6.41
N THR A 58 -11.72 -0.98 -7.36
CA THR A 58 -11.50 -2.24 -8.08
C THR A 58 -11.08 -3.36 -7.13
N LEU A 59 -10.23 -3.07 -6.13
CA LEU A 59 -9.85 -4.03 -5.10
C LEU A 59 -11.05 -4.45 -4.22
N LYS A 60 -11.93 -3.52 -3.86
CA LYS A 60 -13.18 -3.80 -3.12
C LYS A 60 -14.17 -4.62 -3.94
N GLU A 61 -14.27 -4.38 -5.25
CA GLU A 61 -15.09 -5.19 -6.17
C GLU A 61 -14.55 -6.62 -6.31
N ARG A 62 -13.23 -6.82 -6.24
CA ARG A 62 -12.64 -8.16 -6.17
C ARG A 62 -12.95 -8.85 -4.86
N PHE A 63 -12.76 -8.16 -3.74
CA PHE A 63 -13.14 -8.65 -2.42
C PHE A 63 -14.61 -9.11 -2.38
N GLN A 64 -15.50 -8.39 -3.05
CA GLN A 64 -16.89 -8.79 -3.20
C GLN A 64 -17.04 -10.16 -3.86
N ILE A 65 -16.40 -10.36 -5.00
CA ILE A 65 -16.48 -11.61 -5.78
C ILE A 65 -15.87 -12.76 -4.97
N ASP A 66 -14.69 -12.57 -4.41
CA ASP A 66 -13.92 -13.63 -3.74
C ASP A 66 -14.55 -14.08 -2.41
N ASN A 67 -15.45 -13.27 -1.84
CA ASN A 67 -16.11 -13.54 -0.56
C ASN A 67 -17.64 -13.64 -0.68
N ASP A 68 -18.16 -13.78 -1.90
CA ASP A 68 -19.60 -13.91 -2.20
C ASP A 68 -20.46 -12.80 -1.53
N LEU A 69 -19.96 -11.56 -1.48
CA LEU A 69 -20.67 -10.45 -0.86
C LEU A 69 -21.77 -9.91 -1.74
N THR A 70 -22.84 -9.43 -1.10
CA THR A 70 -23.92 -8.75 -1.82
C THR A 70 -23.46 -7.39 -2.36
N ASN A 71 -24.14 -6.90 -3.40
CA ASN A 71 -23.89 -5.56 -3.95
C ASN A 71 -24.05 -4.45 -2.90
N ASP A 72 -24.94 -4.62 -1.92
CA ASP A 72 -25.16 -3.61 -0.89
C ASP A 72 -24.04 -3.62 0.15
N GLU A 73 -23.51 -4.80 0.50
CA GLU A 73 -22.35 -4.93 1.40
C GLU A 73 -21.09 -4.29 0.82
N VAL A 74 -20.75 -4.56 -0.45
CA VAL A 74 -19.58 -3.91 -1.07
C VAL A 74 -19.79 -2.40 -1.25
N LYS A 75 -21.00 -1.95 -1.60
CA LYS A 75 -21.28 -0.52 -1.77
C LYS A 75 -20.98 0.23 -0.49
N VAL A 76 -21.41 -0.30 0.66
CA VAL A 76 -21.12 0.30 1.97
C VAL A 76 -19.61 0.50 2.18
N LEU A 77 -18.77 -0.46 1.77
CA LEU A 77 -17.31 -0.34 1.81
C LEU A 77 -16.74 0.68 0.81
N ILE A 78 -17.29 0.73 -0.42
CA ILE A 78 -16.87 1.68 -1.46
C ILE A 78 -17.14 3.13 -1.02
N TRP A 79 -18.20 3.36 -0.25
CA TRP A 79 -18.51 4.68 0.32
C TRP A 79 -17.60 5.10 1.48
N GLN A 80 -16.78 4.20 2.03
CA GLN A 80 -15.83 4.55 3.09
C GLN A 80 -14.59 5.23 2.51
N GLU A 81 -14.03 6.14 3.31
CA GLU A 81 -12.74 6.75 2.99
C GLU A 81 -11.65 5.67 2.91
N PRO A 82 -10.80 5.71 1.87
CA PRO A 82 -9.70 4.78 1.76
C PRO A 82 -8.59 5.13 2.72
N THR A 83 -7.76 4.13 3.03
CA THR A 83 -6.60 4.27 3.90
C THR A 83 -5.29 4.22 3.11
N TRP A 84 -4.18 4.56 3.74
CA TRP A 84 -2.86 4.34 3.12
C TRP A 84 -2.56 2.86 2.92
N PHE A 85 -3.13 1.97 3.74
CA PHE A 85 -3.01 0.53 3.52
C PHE A 85 -3.69 0.13 2.20
N ASP A 86 -4.93 0.58 1.96
CA ASP A 86 -5.67 0.33 0.72
C ASP A 86 -4.86 0.75 -0.51
N VAL A 87 -4.26 1.94 -0.47
CA VAL A 87 -3.44 2.48 -1.57
C VAL A 87 -2.24 1.59 -1.84
N LEU A 88 -1.51 1.19 -0.81
CA LEU A 88 -0.29 0.41 -0.97
C LEU A 88 -0.60 -1.00 -1.51
N VAL A 89 -1.68 -1.63 -1.04
CA VAL A 89 -2.10 -2.94 -1.55
C VAL A 89 -2.59 -2.84 -2.99
N ALA A 90 -3.47 -1.89 -3.30
CA ALA A 90 -3.97 -1.67 -4.67
C ALA A 90 -2.83 -1.32 -5.64
N LEU A 91 -1.87 -0.50 -5.22
CA LEU A 91 -0.71 -0.15 -6.03
C LEU A 91 0.22 -1.35 -6.26
N SER A 92 0.44 -2.18 -5.25
CA SER A 92 1.22 -3.42 -5.37
C SER A 92 0.58 -4.39 -6.35
N TYR A 93 -0.74 -4.53 -6.25
CA TYR A 93 -1.53 -5.36 -7.16
C TYR A 93 -1.37 -4.86 -8.60
N ARG A 94 -1.49 -3.54 -8.80
CA ARG A 94 -1.31 -2.93 -10.12
C ARG A 94 0.10 -3.14 -10.68
N ILE A 95 1.14 -3.01 -9.84
CA ILE A 95 2.54 -3.27 -10.26
C ILE A 95 2.68 -4.69 -10.80
N GLU A 96 2.20 -5.69 -10.05
CA GLU A 96 2.33 -7.09 -10.44
C GLU A 96 1.56 -7.41 -11.73
N HIS A 97 0.33 -6.93 -11.85
CA HIS A 97 -0.59 -7.36 -12.91
C HIS A 97 -0.56 -6.51 -14.18
N GLU A 98 0.01 -5.29 -14.14
CA GLU A 98 0.13 -4.43 -15.33
C GLU A 98 1.55 -4.27 -15.86
N VAL A 99 2.59 -4.43 -15.03
CA VAL A 99 3.97 -4.11 -15.41
C VAL A 99 4.90 -5.30 -15.24
N MET A 100 4.84 -5.97 -14.09
CA MET A 100 5.83 -6.96 -13.71
C MET A 100 5.40 -8.41 -13.94
N THR A 101 4.22 -8.66 -14.51
CA THR A 101 3.62 -10.00 -14.63
C THR A 101 4.59 -11.02 -15.21
N ASP A 102 4.76 -12.13 -14.50
CA ASP A 102 5.60 -13.24 -14.90
C ASP A 102 4.89 -14.57 -14.62
N PRO A 103 4.49 -15.33 -15.66
CA PRO A 103 3.83 -16.62 -15.49
C PRO A 103 4.66 -17.65 -14.72
N ASP A 104 5.99 -17.54 -14.75
CA ASP A 104 6.90 -18.50 -14.13
C ASP A 104 7.10 -18.25 -12.64
N GLU A 105 6.98 -17.00 -12.19
CA GLU A 105 7.13 -16.63 -10.76
C GLU A 105 5.80 -16.53 -10.00
N GLY A 106 4.66 -16.49 -10.71
CA GLY A 106 3.33 -16.35 -10.09
C GLY A 106 3.07 -14.95 -9.54
N ASP A 107 2.03 -14.82 -8.69
CA ASP A 107 1.60 -13.53 -8.14
C ASP A 107 2.57 -13.05 -7.03
N ARG A 108 3.32 -12.00 -7.32
CA ARG A 108 4.27 -11.36 -6.39
C ARG A 108 3.76 -10.04 -5.84
N THR A 109 2.44 -9.83 -5.76
CA THR A 109 1.84 -8.62 -5.16
C THR A 109 2.45 -8.30 -3.79
N ALA A 110 2.62 -9.31 -2.93
CA ALA A 110 3.24 -9.16 -1.62
C ALA A 110 4.67 -8.59 -1.69
N LYS A 111 5.48 -9.02 -2.66
CA LYS A 111 6.87 -8.54 -2.86
C LYS A 111 6.89 -7.02 -3.04
N TRP A 112 6.01 -6.49 -3.89
CA TRP A 112 5.98 -5.06 -4.20
C TRP A 112 5.50 -4.22 -3.02
N PHE A 113 4.51 -4.71 -2.28
CA PHE A 113 4.10 -4.08 -1.02
C PHE A 113 5.28 -3.96 -0.07
N TRP A 114 5.98 -5.07 0.15
CA TRP A 114 7.10 -5.09 1.07
C TRP A 114 8.29 -4.26 0.58
N CYS A 115 8.58 -4.22 -0.73
CA CYS A 115 9.59 -3.29 -1.26
C CYS A 115 9.26 -1.82 -0.94
N MET A 116 7.98 -1.43 -0.98
CA MET A 116 7.56 -0.08 -0.61
C MET A 116 7.75 0.19 0.89
N ILE A 117 7.39 -0.77 1.75
CA ILE A 117 7.62 -0.69 3.20
C ILE A 117 9.12 -0.60 3.51
N ASP A 118 9.95 -1.35 2.80
CA ASP A 118 11.41 -1.32 2.94
C ASP A 118 11.98 0.04 2.54
N ASN A 119 11.48 0.64 1.44
CA ASN A 119 11.92 1.96 0.98
C ASN A 119 11.56 3.08 1.96
N LEU A 120 10.49 2.91 2.75
CA LEU A 120 10.14 3.80 3.86
C LEU A 120 11.06 3.65 5.07
N GLY A 121 11.90 2.59 5.10
CA GLY A 121 12.79 2.26 6.21
C GLY A 121 12.10 1.49 7.33
N LEU A 122 10.98 0.81 7.05
CA LEU A 122 10.13 0.18 8.06
C LEU A 122 10.33 -1.34 8.20
N ARG A 123 11.23 -1.95 7.41
CA ARG A 123 11.40 -3.42 7.35
C ARG A 123 11.83 -4.05 8.68
N ASP A 124 12.74 -3.39 9.40
CA ASP A 124 13.44 -3.96 10.56
C ASP A 124 12.86 -3.44 11.89
N ILE A 125 11.67 -2.83 11.86
CA ILE A 125 11.02 -2.31 13.05
C ILE A 125 10.43 -3.47 13.86
N SER A 126 11.17 -3.89 14.88
CA SER A 126 10.70 -4.78 15.94
C SER A 126 9.82 -3.98 16.90
N LEU A 127 8.50 -4.11 16.79
CA LEU A 127 7.61 -3.47 17.76
C LEU A 127 7.54 -4.29 19.05
N ASP A 128 8.13 -3.74 20.10
CA ASP A 128 7.61 -3.88 21.46
C ASP A 128 6.69 -2.67 21.71
N ILE A 129 5.52 -2.85 22.33
CA ILE A 129 4.55 -1.76 22.52
C ILE A 129 5.18 -0.69 23.43
N ASN A 130 5.14 0.59 23.03
CA ASN A 130 5.85 1.75 23.63
C ASN A 130 7.37 1.83 23.33
N SER A 131 7.83 1.20 22.26
CA SER A 131 9.23 1.31 21.83
C SER A 131 9.46 2.55 20.95
N PRO A 132 10.65 3.18 20.97
CA PRO A 132 11.03 4.29 20.08
C PRO A 132 10.74 4.05 18.58
N GLU A 133 10.62 2.80 18.20
CA GLU A 133 10.31 2.31 16.87
C GLU A 133 8.87 2.64 16.42
N GLU A 134 7.91 2.79 17.34
CA GLU A 134 6.53 3.23 17.02
C GLU A 134 6.52 4.67 16.48
N SER A 135 7.30 5.57 17.10
CA SER A 135 7.49 6.95 16.61
C SER A 135 8.09 6.95 15.20
N SER A 136 8.97 6.00 14.91
CA SER A 136 9.62 5.89 13.60
C SER A 136 8.64 5.49 12.48
N ILE A 137 7.61 4.69 12.80
CA ILE A 137 6.55 4.34 11.85
C ILE A 137 5.70 5.57 11.54
N HIS A 138 5.24 6.29 12.58
CA HIS A 138 4.46 7.51 12.40
C HIS A 138 5.23 8.56 11.59
N ASP A 139 6.51 8.78 11.90
CA ASP A 139 7.36 9.72 11.16
C ASP A 139 7.51 9.34 9.68
N ALA A 140 7.60 8.05 9.36
CA ALA A 140 7.67 7.59 7.98
C ALA A 140 6.34 7.76 7.24
N ILE A 141 5.22 7.46 7.90
CA ILE A 141 3.87 7.62 7.34
C ILE A 141 3.57 9.10 7.11
N ASP A 142 3.88 9.97 8.07
CA ASP A 142 3.70 11.42 7.93
C ASP A 142 4.60 11.98 6.83
N ARG A 143 5.86 11.53 6.73
CA ARG A 143 6.75 11.90 5.63
C ARG A 143 6.20 11.50 4.27
N LEU A 144 5.58 10.32 4.17
CA LEU A 144 4.92 9.85 2.96
C LEU A 144 3.71 10.71 2.61
N LYS A 145 2.81 10.92 3.58
CA LYS A 145 1.57 11.70 3.47
C LYS A 145 1.83 13.13 3.01
N ASP A 146 2.75 13.80 3.70
CA ASP A 146 3.07 15.21 3.47
C ASP A 146 4.08 15.40 2.34
N ARG A 147 4.59 14.29 1.78
CA ARG A 147 5.57 14.25 0.69
C ARG A 147 6.81 15.07 1.01
N THR A 148 7.25 14.98 2.26
CA THR A 148 8.43 15.67 2.80
C THR A 148 9.71 14.85 2.64
N TYR A 149 9.64 13.69 1.97
CA TYR A 149 10.80 12.93 1.49
C TYR A 149 11.63 13.73 0.46
N ASP A 150 12.83 13.25 0.14
CA ASP A 150 13.75 13.98 -0.74
C ASP A 150 13.22 14.15 -2.17
N GLN A 151 13.72 15.16 -2.89
CA GLN A 151 13.31 15.44 -4.27
C GLN A 151 13.47 14.25 -5.22
N ASN A 152 14.42 13.35 -4.95
CA ASN A 152 14.64 12.15 -5.74
C ASN A 152 13.74 10.97 -5.32
N GLY A 153 12.90 11.12 -4.29
CA GLY A 153 12.05 10.07 -3.73
C GLY A 153 12.66 9.33 -2.52
N SER A 154 13.90 9.63 -2.11
CA SER A 154 14.53 9.01 -0.94
C SER A 154 13.74 9.31 0.34
N GLY A 155 13.42 8.26 1.09
CA GLY A 155 12.53 8.32 2.26
C GLY A 155 11.04 8.21 1.94
N GLY A 156 10.66 8.10 0.67
CA GLY A 156 9.32 7.77 0.20
C GLY A 156 9.24 6.35 -0.41
N LEU A 157 8.18 6.06 -1.16
CA LEU A 157 7.94 4.71 -1.70
C LEU A 157 8.91 4.30 -2.82
N PHE A 158 9.40 5.26 -3.61
CA PHE A 158 10.06 5.01 -4.90
C PHE A 158 11.30 5.88 -5.12
N PRO A 159 12.41 5.62 -4.40
CA PRO A 159 13.64 6.39 -4.53
C PRO A 159 14.35 6.18 -5.86
N LEU A 160 14.70 7.26 -6.57
CA LEU A 160 15.37 7.21 -7.88
C LEU A 160 16.79 7.77 -7.82
N LYS A 161 17.75 7.00 -8.31
CA LYS A 161 19.14 7.45 -8.46
C LYS A 161 19.27 8.39 -9.66
N GLY A 162 19.92 9.53 -9.45
CA GLY A 162 20.28 10.48 -10.52
C GLY A 162 19.11 11.23 -11.18
N LYS A 163 17.89 11.10 -10.66
CA LYS A 163 16.69 11.77 -11.21
C LYS A 163 16.74 13.27 -10.88
N LYS A 164 16.50 14.11 -11.89
CA LYS A 164 16.40 15.59 -11.74
C LYS A 164 14.97 16.10 -11.51
N THR A 165 13.96 15.25 -11.72
CA THR A 165 12.55 15.57 -11.51
C THR A 165 12.20 15.45 -10.03
N ASP A 166 11.58 16.48 -9.47
CA ASP A 166 11.08 16.47 -8.08
C ASP A 166 9.92 15.47 -7.91
N GLN A 167 10.21 14.31 -7.32
CA GLN A 167 9.24 13.22 -7.12
C GLN A 167 8.10 13.61 -6.18
N ARG A 168 8.28 14.62 -5.32
CA ARG A 168 7.21 15.14 -4.46
C ARG A 168 6.06 15.75 -5.26
N ARG A 169 6.25 16.02 -6.55
CA ARG A 169 5.23 16.59 -7.46
C ARG A 169 4.71 15.60 -8.50
N VAL A 170 5.12 14.32 -8.41
CA VAL A 170 4.80 13.27 -9.39
C VAL A 170 3.83 12.26 -8.77
N GLY A 171 2.73 11.91 -9.44
CA GLY A 171 1.81 10.89 -8.91
C GLY A 171 2.49 9.56 -8.61
N LEU A 172 2.03 8.83 -7.58
CA LEU A 172 2.64 7.61 -7.06
C LEU A 172 2.84 6.55 -8.14
N TRP A 173 1.87 6.37 -9.04
CA TRP A 173 2.01 5.43 -10.15
C TRP A 173 3.14 5.77 -11.13
N ASN A 174 3.30 7.05 -11.46
CA ASN A 174 4.40 7.48 -12.33
C ASN A 174 5.76 7.33 -11.63
N GLN A 175 5.81 7.50 -10.31
CA GLN A 175 7.01 7.19 -9.53
C GLN A 175 7.30 5.69 -9.56
N ALA A 176 6.28 4.85 -9.34
CA ALA A 176 6.39 3.39 -9.38
C ALA A 176 6.95 2.90 -10.71
N GLN A 177 6.37 3.35 -11.84
CA GLN A 177 6.85 2.99 -13.17
C GLN A 177 8.32 3.38 -13.38
N ALA A 178 8.72 4.59 -12.97
CA ALA A 178 10.09 5.03 -13.10
C ALA A 178 11.07 4.23 -12.22
N TRP A 179 10.61 3.81 -11.04
CA TRP A 179 11.42 3.02 -10.10
C TRP A 179 11.58 1.58 -10.57
N LEU A 180 10.50 0.96 -11.07
CA LEU A 180 10.55 -0.37 -11.68
C LEU A 180 11.51 -0.37 -12.88
N ALA A 181 11.38 0.62 -13.76
CA ALA A 181 12.24 0.78 -14.93
C ALA A 181 13.73 1.05 -14.61
N GLN A 182 14.07 1.42 -13.38
CA GLN A 182 15.46 1.62 -12.97
C GLN A 182 16.05 0.38 -12.27
N ASN A 183 15.21 -0.42 -11.61
CA ASN A 183 15.67 -1.45 -10.68
C ASN A 183 15.38 -2.88 -11.16
N PHE A 184 14.45 -3.08 -12.11
CA PHE A 184 13.98 -4.41 -12.51
C PHE A 184 13.82 -4.61 -14.02
N ILE A 185 13.85 -3.54 -14.82
CA ILE A 185 13.76 -3.56 -16.29
C ILE A 185 15.04 -2.92 -16.85
#